data_AF-A0A5K1HRA7-F1
#
_entry.id   AF-A0A5K1HRA7-F1
#
_cell.length_a   1.000
_cell.length_b   1.000
_cell.length_c   1.000
_cell.angle_alpha   90.00
_cell.angle_beta   90.00
_cell.angle_gamma   90.00
#
_symmetry.space_group_name_H-M   'P 1'
#
loop_
_entity.id
_entity.type
_entity.pdbx_description
1 polymer ?
#
loop_
_entity_poly.entity_id
_entity_poly.type
_entity_poly.pdbx_seq_one_letter_code
_entity_poly.pdbx_strand_id
1 'polypeptide(L)'
;KRSTFCGTLDYVPPEIIKGNYYDEKVDIWSLGVLIYEMAIGYAPFETHPTDPSLTEQLTMKRIVEGDLRIPPNLSYELKKLI
;
A
#
# COMPACT_ATOMS: atom_id res chain seq x y z
N LYS A 1 -11.26 -6.49 17.26
CA LYS A 1 -11.15 -6.91 15.85
C LYS A 1 -12.29 -6.27 15.06
N ARG A 2 -12.00 -5.69 13.91
CA ARG A 2 -12.95 -4.97 13.03
C ARG A 2 -13.05 -5.69 11.67
N SER A 3 -14.09 -5.41 10.88
CA SER A 3 -14.32 -6.03 9.55
C SER A 3 -14.90 -5.07 8.51
N THR A 4 -14.95 -3.78 8.81
CA THR A 4 -15.48 -2.75 7.89
C THR A 4 -14.40 -2.37 6.88
N PHE A 5 -14.77 -2.30 5.60
CA PHE A 5 -13.92 -1.69 4.58
C PHE A 5 -13.96 -0.16 4.73
N CYS A 6 -12.84 0.43 5.14
CA CYS A 6 -12.66 1.87 5.24
C CYS A 6 -11.19 2.24 5.03
N GLY A 7 -10.94 3.47 4.57
CA GLY A 7 -9.61 4.00 4.30
C GLY A 7 -9.44 4.53 2.88
N THR A 8 -8.37 5.28 2.64
CA THR A 8 -7.93 5.66 1.29
C THR A 8 -7.17 4.49 0.68
N LEU A 9 -7.58 4.05 -0.52
CA LEU A 9 -7.15 2.79 -1.12
C LEU A 9 -5.64 2.54 -1.04
N ASP A 10 -4.83 3.56 -1.33
CA ASP A 10 -3.37 3.43 -1.38
C ASP A 10 -2.71 3.04 -0.05
N TYR A 11 -3.38 3.27 1.08
CA TYR A 11 -2.88 3.00 2.43
C TYR A 11 -3.51 1.76 3.07
N VAL A 12 -4.45 1.11 2.38
CA VAL A 12 -5.20 -0.03 2.90
C VAL A 12 -4.37 -1.32 2.77
N PRO A 13 -4.25 -2.14 3.83
CA PRO A 13 -3.53 -3.41 3.78
C PRO A 13 -4.33 -4.52 3.08
N PRO A 14 -3.66 -5.60 2.63
CA PRO A 14 -4.29 -6.67 1.86
C PRO A 14 -5.39 -7.41 2.63
N GLU A 15 -5.34 -7.51 3.95
CA GLU A 15 -6.38 -8.13 4.77
C GLU A 15 -7.70 -7.35 4.73
N ILE A 16 -7.67 -6.02 4.64
CA ILE A 16 -8.89 -5.22 4.49
C ILE A 16 -9.48 -5.40 3.08
N ILE A 17 -8.63 -5.43 2.04
CA ILE A 17 -9.08 -5.69 0.65
C ILE A 17 -9.73 -7.07 0.53
N LYS A 18 -9.18 -8.07 1.22
CA LYS A 18 -9.71 -9.45 1.24
C LYS A 18 -10.97 -9.60 2.11
N GLY A 19 -11.41 -8.55 2.81
CA GLY A 19 -12.56 -8.59 3.71
C GLY A 19 -12.31 -9.40 5.00
N ASN A 20 -11.04 -9.59 5.37
CA ASN A 20 -10.68 -10.30 6.58
C ASN A 20 -10.87 -9.42 7.82
N TYR A 21 -10.98 -10.05 8.99
CA TYR A 21 -10.89 -9.34 10.25
C TYR A 21 -9.48 -8.78 10.45
N TYR A 22 -9.41 -7.54 10.92
CA TYR A 22 -8.16 -6.86 11.19
C TYR A 22 -8.10 -6.28 12.61
N ASP A 23 -6.89 -5.96 13.03
CA ASP A 23 -6.52 -5.38 14.32
C ASP A 23 -5.68 -4.12 14.11
N GLU A 24 -5.02 -3.62 15.15
CA GLU A 24 -4.18 -2.42 15.11
C GLU A 24 -2.97 -2.51 14.16
N LYS A 25 -2.61 -3.71 13.65
CA LYS A 25 -1.48 -3.86 12.73
C LYS A 25 -1.69 -3.20 11.38
N VAL A 26 -2.94 -2.91 11.01
CA VAL A 26 -3.25 -2.15 9.80
C VAL A 26 -2.61 -0.77 9.82
N ASP A 27 -2.47 -0.17 11.01
CA ASP A 27 -1.84 1.14 11.18
C ASP A 27 -0.33 1.07 10.89
N ILE A 28 0.31 -0.07 11.17
CA ILE A 28 1.73 -0.29 10.87
C ILE A 28 1.95 -0.41 9.36
N TRP A 29 1.04 -1.08 8.64
CA TRP A 29 1.06 -1.11 7.18
C TRP A 29 0.90 0.29 6.60
N SER A 30 -0.13 1.03 7.03
CA SER A 30 -0.37 2.39 6.57
C SER A 30 0.80 3.34 6.87
N LEU A 31 1.46 3.17 8.01
CA LEU A 31 2.68 3.91 8.34
C LEU A 31 3.83 3.57 7.38
N GLY A 32 4.03 2.29 7.02
CA GLY A 32 5.04 1.87 6.04
C GLY A 32 4.80 2.49 4.65
N VAL A 33 3.54 2.48 4.20
CA VAL A 33 3.12 3.16 2.96
C VAL A 33 3.43 4.66 3.02
N LEU A 34 3.09 5.32 4.13
CA LEU A 34 3.34 6.76 4.31
C LEU A 34 4.84 7.08 4.32
N ILE A 35 5.66 6.26 4.97
CA ILE A 35 7.13 6.42 4.97
C ILE A 35 7.69 6.29 3.56
N TYR A 36 7.22 5.30 2.80
CA TYR A 36 7.60 5.14 1.39
C TYR A 36 7.24 6.40 0.59
N GLU A 37 6.00 6.87 0.72
CA GLU A 37 5.50 8.04 -0.01
C GLU A 37 6.27 9.30 0.34
N MET A 38 6.57 9.56 1.62
CA MET A 38 7.39 10.70 2.03
C MET A 38 8.80 10.67 1.43
N ALA A 39 9.37 9.48 1.23
CA ALA A 39 10.71 9.32 0.70
C ALA A 39 10.79 9.44 -0.84
N ILE A 40 9.73 9.04 -1.54
CA ILE A 40 9.75 8.82 -2.99
C ILE A 40 8.82 9.79 -3.73
N GLY A 41 7.79 10.32 -3.06
CA GLY A 41 6.83 11.30 -3.57
C GLY A 41 5.54 10.71 -4.15
N TYR A 42 5.37 9.38 -4.13
CA TYR A 42 4.16 8.68 -4.57
C TYR A 42 3.97 7.38 -3.78
N ALA A 43 2.74 6.86 -3.72
CA ALA A 43 2.43 5.66 -2.96
C ALA A 43 2.98 4.39 -3.66
N PRO A 44 3.41 3.35 -2.92
CA PRO A 44 4.13 2.20 -3.46
C PRO A 44 3.33 1.36 -4.46
N PHE A 45 2.01 1.31 -4.28
CA PHE A 45 1.10 0.49 -5.07
C PHE A 45 0.24 1.29 -6.06
N GLU A 46 0.39 2.63 -6.08
CA GLU A 46 -0.33 3.51 -7.00
C GLU A 46 -0.08 3.09 -8.46
N THR A 47 -1.14 3.18 -9.27
CA THR A 47 -1.08 2.83 -10.69
C THR A 47 -1.67 3.95 -11.54
N HIS A 48 -1.10 4.15 -12.73
CA HIS A 48 -1.58 5.11 -13.72
C HIS A 48 -1.79 4.40 -15.07
N PRO A 49 -2.81 3.52 -15.17
CA PRO A 49 -3.14 2.86 -16.43
C PRO A 49 -3.62 3.86 -17.49
N THR A 50 -3.54 3.45 -18.75
CA THR A 50 -4.11 4.21 -19.88
C THR A 50 -5.62 4.34 -19.80
N ASP A 51 -6.29 3.36 -19.19
CA ASP A 51 -7.72 3.38 -18.89
C ASP A 51 -7.91 3.69 -17.39
N PRO A 52 -8.35 4.91 -17.02
CA PRO A 52 -8.54 5.31 -15.63
C PRO A 52 -9.56 4.45 -14.86
N SER A 53 -10.45 3.73 -15.56
CA SER A 53 -11.42 2.84 -14.92
C SER A 53 -10.78 1.61 -14.26
N LEU A 54 -9.52 1.30 -14.61
CA LEU A 54 -8.78 0.15 -14.09
C LEU A 54 -7.88 0.49 -12.89
N THR A 55 -7.70 1.77 -12.56
CA THR A 55 -6.75 2.23 -11.54
C THR A 55 -6.98 1.53 -10.21
N GLU A 56 -8.20 1.55 -9.69
CA GLU A 56 -8.51 0.94 -8.39
C GLU A 56 -8.24 -0.58 -8.39
N GLN A 57 -8.65 -1.27 -9.44
CA GLN A 57 -8.49 -2.73 -9.55
C GLN A 57 -7.01 -3.13 -9.61
N LEU A 58 -6.20 -2.36 -10.35
CA LEU A 58 -4.76 -2.62 -10.47
C LEU A 58 -4.01 -2.28 -9.18
N THR A 59 -4.35 -1.17 -8.52
CA THR A 59 -3.81 -0.81 -7.21
C THR A 59 -4.16 -1.88 -6.17
N MET A 60 -5.42 -2.32 -6.09
CA MET A 60 -5.84 -3.41 -5.20
C MET A 60 -5.06 -4.69 -5.47
N LYS A 61 -4.87 -5.05 -6.76
CA LYS A 61 -4.10 -6.22 -7.16
C LYS A 61 -2.66 -6.13 -6.65
N ARG A 62 -1.97 -5.00 -6.85
CA ARG A 62 -0.58 -4.81 -6.40
C ARG A 62 -0.45 -4.87 -4.89
N ILE A 63 -1.41 -4.32 -4.14
CA ILE A 63 -1.47 -4.44 -2.67
C ILE A 63 -1.59 -5.91 -2.26
N VAL A 64 -2.51 -6.66 -2.88
CA VAL A 64 -2.75 -8.07 -2.56
C VAL A 64 -1.57 -8.97 -2.91
N GLU A 65 -0.87 -8.68 -4.01
CA GLU A 65 0.31 -9.41 -4.47
C GLU A 65 1.60 -8.98 -3.73
N GLY A 66 1.59 -7.82 -3.06
CA GLY A 66 2.78 -7.25 -2.43
C GLY A 66 3.84 -6.81 -3.44
N ASP A 67 3.44 -6.32 -4.62
CA ASP A 67 4.35 -5.79 -5.66
C ASP A 67 4.93 -4.43 -5.27
N LEU A 68 5.77 -4.43 -4.22
CA LEU A 68 6.51 -3.28 -3.73
C LEU A 68 7.81 -3.12 -4.53
N ARG A 69 7.99 -1.95 -5.14
CA ARG A 69 9.19 -1.62 -5.90
C ARG A 69 9.98 -0.55 -5.18
N ILE A 70 11.22 -0.86 -4.82
CA ILE A 70 12.07 0.05 -4.04
C ILE A 70 13.18 0.61 -4.94
N PRO A 71 13.23 1.93 -5.19
CA PRO A 71 14.31 2.57 -5.92
C PRO A 71 15.72 2.26 -5.36
N PRO A 72 16.73 2.05 -6.22
CA PRO A 72 18.07 1.69 -5.77
C PRO A 72 18.77 2.81 -5.00
N ASN A 73 18.37 4.06 -5.19
CA ASN A 73 18.96 5.25 -4.56
C ASN A 73 18.52 5.49 -3.10
N LEU A 74 17.63 4.67 -2.54
CA LEU A 74 17.26 4.77 -1.12
C LEU A 74 18.37 4.22 -0.21
N SER A 75 18.54 4.83 0.96
CA SER A 75 19.49 4.37 1.98
C SER A 75 19.13 2.95 2.45
N TYR A 76 20.13 2.19 2.89
CA TYR A 76 19.93 0.82 3.36
C TYR A 76 18.93 0.75 4.53
N GLU A 77 19.00 1.72 5.43
CA GLU A 77 18.17 1.85 6.63
C GLU A 77 16.71 2.01 6.26
N LEU A 78 16.42 2.82 5.24
CA LEU A 78 15.07 3.07 4.78
C LEU A 78 14.50 1.86 4.04
N LYS A 79 15.31 1.19 3.20
CA LYS A 79 14.91 -0.07 2.54
C LYS A 79 14.64 -1.22 3.52
N LYS A 80 15.26 -1.18 4.70
CA LYS A 80 15.04 -2.17 5.76
C LYS A 80 13.79 -1.88 6.60
N LEU A 81 13.42 -0.61 6.70
CA LEU A 81 12.28 -0.15 7.48
C LEU A 81 10.94 -0.38 6.76
N ILE A 82 10.94 -0.16 5.44
CA ILE A 82 9.81 -0.41 4.53
C ILE A 82 9.79 -1.90 4.18
#